data_AF-A0A6B3HVI6-F1
#
_entry.id   AF-A0A6B3HVI6-F1
#
_cell.length_a   1.000
_cell.length_b   1.000
_cell.length_c   1.000
_cell.angle_alpha   90.00
_cell.angle_beta   90.00
_cell.angle_gamma   90.00
#
_symmetry.space_group_name_H-M   'P 1'
#
loop_
_entity.id
_entity.type
_entity.pdbx_description
1 polymer ?
#
loop_
_entity_poly.entity_id
_entity_poly.type
_entity_poly.pdbx_seq_one_letter_code
_entity_poly.pdbx_strand_id
1 'polypeptide(L)'
;LTRTDSRTGELYDTSGHMVWIGERTRQMDGAHIEFASKVRNPIGIKLGPTTTVDEALGYVDRLDPEREPGRLTFIVRMGADKVRDKLPELVEKVTASGATVAWVTDPMHGNTFEAASGHKTRRFDDVLDEVKGFFEVHKGLGTHPGGIHVELTGDDVTE
;
A
#
# COMPACT_ATOMS: atom_id res chain seq x y z
N LEU A 1 -10.96 16.18 7.38
CA LEU A 1 -10.88 17.65 7.25
C LEU A 1 -11.23 18.01 5.79
N THR A 2 -12.42 17.60 5.34
CA THR A 2 -12.76 17.65 3.91
C THR A 2 -13.29 19.00 3.51
N ARG A 3 -12.80 19.53 2.39
CA ARG A 3 -13.16 20.86 1.86
C ARG A 3 -13.38 20.77 0.36
N THR A 4 -14.23 21.65 -0.16
CA THR A 4 -14.41 21.84 -1.59
C THR A 4 -13.34 22.80 -2.11
N ASP A 5 -12.59 22.39 -3.11
CA ASP A 5 -11.65 23.26 -3.81
C ASP A 5 -12.43 24.34 -4.57
N SER A 6 -12.05 25.61 -4.38
CA SER A 6 -12.80 26.74 -4.93
C SER A 6 -12.66 26.94 -6.43
N ARG A 7 -11.71 26.25 -7.09
CA ARG A 7 -11.43 26.37 -8.53
C ARG A 7 -12.10 25.25 -9.33
N THR A 8 -12.14 24.05 -8.77
CA THR A 8 -12.58 22.82 -9.44
C THR A 8 -13.92 22.32 -8.92
N GLY A 9 -14.32 22.70 -7.70
CA GLY A 9 -15.50 22.14 -7.03
C GLY A 9 -15.30 20.72 -6.50
N GLU A 10 -14.10 20.15 -6.63
CA GLU A 10 -13.78 18.81 -6.16
C GLU A 10 -13.58 18.77 -4.63
N LEU A 11 -13.79 17.60 -4.03
CA LEU A 11 -13.54 17.40 -2.60
C LEU A 11 -12.10 16.96 -2.36
N TYR A 12 -11.44 17.58 -1.39
CA TYR A 12 -10.13 17.16 -0.89
C TYR A 12 -10.19 17.00 0.62
N ASP A 13 -9.60 15.92 1.15
CA ASP A 13 -9.26 15.87 2.57
C ASP A 13 -7.99 16.70 2.80
N THR A 14 -8.14 17.82 3.51
CA THR A 14 -7.05 18.76 3.80
C THR A 14 -6.27 18.38 5.08
N SER A 15 -6.47 17.15 5.60
CA SER A 15 -5.70 16.61 6.72
C SER A 15 -4.28 16.19 6.34
N GLY A 16 -4.08 15.81 5.06
CA GLY A 16 -2.81 15.41 4.50
C GLY A 16 -2.87 15.42 2.98
N HIS A 17 -1.73 15.65 2.31
CA HIS A 17 -1.69 15.67 0.84
C HIS A 17 -2.10 14.33 0.24
N MET A 18 -1.56 13.25 0.81
CA MET A 18 -1.91 11.87 0.50
C MET A 18 -2.42 11.20 1.78
N VAL A 19 -3.45 10.37 1.63
CA VAL A 19 -4.03 9.59 2.73
C VAL A 19 -4.10 8.13 2.30
N TRP A 20 -4.05 7.22 3.27
CA TRP A 20 -4.13 5.79 2.96
C TRP A 20 -5.15 5.04 3.83
N ILE A 21 -5.64 3.92 3.29
CA ILE A 21 -6.53 3.00 3.95
C ILE A 21 -5.71 1.85 4.54
N GLY A 22 -5.90 1.57 5.82
CA GLY A 22 -5.18 0.53 6.55
C GLY A 22 -5.72 -0.87 6.26
N GLU A 23 -4.88 -1.89 6.54
CA GLU A 23 -5.23 -3.30 6.32
C GLU A 23 -6.54 -3.73 7.00
N ARG A 24 -6.82 -3.17 8.19
CA ARG A 24 -7.98 -3.56 9.01
C ARG A 24 -9.26 -2.82 8.60
N THR A 25 -9.17 -1.85 7.71
CA THR A 25 -10.26 -0.94 7.35
C THR A 25 -10.52 -0.86 5.85
N ARG A 26 -9.95 -1.79 5.07
CA ARG A 26 -10.07 -1.86 3.60
C ARG A 26 -11.23 -2.71 3.08
N GLN A 27 -12.30 -2.89 3.85
CA GLN A 27 -13.47 -3.63 3.38
C GLN A 27 -14.06 -2.91 2.15
N MET A 28 -14.33 -3.65 1.06
CA MET A 28 -14.73 -3.07 -0.23
C MET A 28 -15.93 -2.12 -0.11
N ASP A 29 -16.97 -2.55 0.60
CA ASP A 29 -18.19 -1.77 0.85
C ASP A 29 -18.12 -0.93 2.14
N GLY A 30 -16.91 -0.78 2.71
CA GLY A 30 -16.67 -0.10 3.97
C GLY A 30 -16.57 1.41 3.84
N ALA A 31 -16.81 2.11 4.95
CA ALA A 31 -16.82 3.57 5.00
C ALA A 31 -15.50 4.24 4.57
N HIS A 32 -14.35 3.58 4.80
CA HIS A 32 -13.04 4.14 4.42
C HIS A 32 -12.82 4.12 2.91
N ILE A 33 -13.24 3.05 2.23
CA ILE A 33 -13.21 2.95 0.77
C ILE A 33 -14.18 3.96 0.16
N GLU A 34 -15.40 4.04 0.68
CA GLU A 34 -16.38 5.01 0.20
C GLU A 34 -15.87 6.44 0.39
N PHE A 35 -15.31 6.79 1.55
CA PHE A 35 -14.70 8.10 1.78
C PHE A 35 -13.57 8.41 0.78
N ALA A 36 -12.61 7.50 0.64
CA ALA A 36 -11.46 7.70 -0.25
C ALA A 36 -11.86 7.83 -1.72
N SER A 37 -12.93 7.14 -2.14
CA SER A 37 -13.46 7.24 -3.49
C SER A 37 -14.05 8.61 -3.86
N LYS A 38 -14.37 9.45 -2.87
CA LYS A 38 -15.00 10.77 -3.08
C LYS A 38 -14.02 11.93 -3.05
N VAL A 39 -12.85 11.75 -2.45
CA VAL A 39 -11.82 12.80 -2.35
C VAL A 39 -10.79 12.69 -3.46
N ARG A 40 -10.23 13.81 -3.92
CA ARG A 40 -9.28 13.88 -5.04
C ARG A 40 -7.81 13.77 -4.67
N ASN A 41 -7.48 13.68 -3.39
CA ASN A 41 -6.13 13.33 -2.92
C ASN A 41 -5.61 12.04 -3.59
N PRO A 42 -4.31 11.89 -3.86
CA PRO A 42 -3.71 10.58 -4.09
C PRO A 42 -4.03 9.64 -2.93
N ILE A 43 -4.42 8.40 -3.25
CA ILE A 43 -4.89 7.42 -2.28
C ILE A 43 -3.93 6.25 -2.21
N GLY A 44 -3.56 5.87 -0.99
CA GLY A 44 -2.85 4.63 -0.71
C GLY A 44 -3.79 3.58 -0.14
N ILE A 45 -3.47 2.32 -0.34
CA ILE A 45 -4.16 1.21 0.32
C ILE A 45 -3.15 0.12 0.69
N LYS A 46 -3.21 -0.34 1.93
CA LYS A 46 -2.34 -1.41 2.43
C LYS A 46 -2.82 -2.75 1.87
N LEU A 47 -1.90 -3.53 1.31
CA LEU A 47 -2.16 -4.89 0.84
C LEU A 47 -1.34 -5.88 1.68
N GLY A 48 -2.03 -6.71 2.45
CA GLY A 48 -1.45 -7.77 3.26
C GLY A 48 -1.29 -9.10 2.50
N PRO A 49 -0.74 -10.14 3.17
CA PRO A 49 -0.52 -11.44 2.56
C PRO A 49 -1.81 -12.23 2.23
N THR A 50 -2.98 -11.74 2.67
CA THR A 50 -4.29 -12.32 2.37
C THR A 50 -5.04 -11.58 1.27
N THR A 51 -4.47 -10.52 0.71
CA THR A 51 -5.09 -9.79 -0.41
C THR A 51 -5.23 -10.71 -1.62
N THR A 52 -6.43 -10.73 -2.21
CA THR A 52 -6.68 -11.48 -3.45
C THR A 52 -6.58 -10.56 -4.67
N VAL A 53 -6.46 -11.16 -5.86
CA VAL A 53 -6.49 -10.44 -7.14
C VAL A 53 -7.82 -9.67 -7.29
N ASP A 54 -8.95 -10.31 -6.98
CA ASP A 54 -10.27 -9.70 -7.10
C ASP A 54 -10.42 -8.48 -6.18
N GLU A 55 -9.89 -8.56 -4.96
CA GLU A 55 -9.84 -7.40 -4.06
C GLU A 55 -8.98 -6.27 -4.66
N ALA A 56 -7.77 -6.59 -5.15
CA ALA A 56 -6.88 -5.60 -5.72
C ALA A 56 -7.51 -4.89 -6.93
N LEU A 57 -8.10 -5.64 -7.86
CA LEU A 57 -8.79 -5.08 -9.02
C LEU A 57 -10.01 -4.26 -8.63
N GLY A 58 -10.81 -4.73 -7.67
CA GLY A 58 -11.93 -3.96 -7.13
C GLY A 58 -11.50 -2.64 -6.50
N TYR A 59 -10.33 -2.59 -5.85
CA TYR A 59 -9.78 -1.33 -5.35
C TYR A 59 -9.40 -0.37 -6.47
N VAL A 60 -8.83 -0.87 -7.58
CA VAL A 60 -8.56 -0.01 -8.74
C VAL A 60 -9.87 0.56 -9.28
N ASP A 61 -10.89 -0.27 -9.49
CA ASP A 61 -12.18 0.17 -10.02
C ASP A 61 -12.86 1.20 -9.12
N ARG A 62 -12.71 1.04 -7.79
CA ARG A 62 -13.37 1.94 -6.84
C ARG A 62 -12.62 3.24 -6.57
N LEU A 63 -11.29 3.20 -6.52
CA LEU A 63 -10.45 4.33 -6.08
C LEU A 63 -9.78 5.07 -7.24
N ASP A 64 -9.63 4.41 -8.39
CA ASP A 64 -9.05 4.94 -9.63
C ASP A 64 -9.86 4.49 -10.86
N PRO A 65 -11.14 4.90 -10.96
CA PRO A 65 -12.01 4.48 -12.06
C PRO A 65 -11.52 4.98 -13.43
N GLU A 66 -10.81 6.10 -13.47
CA GLU A 66 -10.28 6.71 -14.69
C GLU A 66 -8.86 6.22 -15.07
N ARG A 67 -8.29 5.31 -14.27
CA ARG A 67 -6.91 4.78 -14.44
C ARG A 67 -5.85 5.90 -14.50
N GLU A 68 -6.00 6.95 -13.69
CA GLU A 68 -5.15 8.12 -13.67
C GLU A 68 -3.78 7.78 -13.03
N PRO A 69 -2.65 7.88 -13.77
CA PRO A 69 -1.35 7.57 -13.21
C PRO A 69 -1.04 8.39 -11.95
N GLY A 70 -0.68 7.71 -10.86
CA GLY A 70 -0.37 8.34 -9.57
C GLY A 70 -1.59 8.59 -8.67
N ARG A 71 -2.81 8.29 -9.12
CA ARG A 71 -4.02 8.36 -8.29
C ARG A 71 -4.00 7.33 -7.17
N LEU A 72 -3.64 6.08 -7.47
CA LEU A 72 -3.68 4.96 -6.54
C LEU A 72 -2.28 4.38 -6.29
N THR A 73 -1.97 4.17 -5.00
CA THR A 73 -0.75 3.51 -4.54
C THR A 73 -1.10 2.23 -3.79
N PHE A 74 -0.57 1.09 -4.24
CA PHE A 74 -0.62 -0.17 -3.50
C PHE A 74 0.59 -0.27 -2.58
N ILE A 75 0.33 -0.31 -1.27
CA ILE A 75 1.33 -0.37 -0.21
C ILE A 75 1.40 -1.81 0.31
N VAL A 76 2.32 -2.60 -0.25
CA VAL A 76 2.50 -4.03 -0.02
C VAL A 76 3.22 -4.27 1.31
N ARG A 77 2.61 -5.06 2.21
CA ARG A 77 3.16 -5.41 3.54
C ARG A 77 2.99 -6.90 3.85
N MET A 78 3.60 -7.74 3.03
CA MET A 78 3.36 -9.18 3.03
C MET A 78 4.18 -9.93 4.07
N GLY A 79 5.34 -9.38 4.45
CA GLY A 79 6.37 -10.10 5.19
C GLY A 79 7.42 -10.69 4.25
N ALA A 80 8.66 -10.76 4.73
CA ALA A 80 9.81 -11.26 3.98
C ALA A 80 9.62 -12.71 3.48
N ASP A 81 8.93 -13.53 4.28
CA ASP A 81 8.64 -14.93 4.01
C ASP A 81 7.59 -15.15 2.91
N LYS A 82 6.83 -14.12 2.54
CA LYS A 82 5.65 -14.25 1.65
C LYS A 82 5.70 -13.37 0.42
N VAL A 83 6.46 -12.27 0.45
CA VAL A 83 6.42 -11.27 -0.64
C VAL A 83 6.74 -11.88 -2.01
N ARG A 84 7.71 -12.79 -2.07
CA ARG A 84 8.13 -13.45 -3.32
C ARG A 84 7.09 -14.41 -3.88
N ASP A 85 6.24 -14.97 -3.03
CA ASP A 85 5.23 -15.94 -3.43
C ASP A 85 3.88 -15.29 -3.72
N LYS A 86 3.52 -14.23 -2.98
CA LYS A 86 2.17 -13.63 -2.99
C LYS A 86 2.06 -12.39 -3.86
N LEU A 87 3.14 -11.62 -4.01
CA LEU A 87 3.11 -10.39 -4.79
C LEU A 87 3.02 -10.61 -6.32
N PRO A 88 3.69 -11.61 -6.92
CA PRO A 88 3.77 -11.71 -8.38
C PRO A 88 2.39 -11.73 -9.06
N GLU A 89 1.47 -12.56 -8.56
CA GLU A 89 0.14 -12.70 -9.15
C GLU A 89 -0.66 -11.39 -9.10
N LEU A 90 -0.56 -10.63 -8.00
CA LEU A 90 -1.21 -9.32 -7.89
C LEU A 90 -0.64 -8.34 -8.91
N VAL A 91 0.68 -8.27 -9.03
CA VAL A 91 1.36 -7.35 -9.97
C VAL A 91 0.99 -7.69 -11.41
N GLU A 92 1.04 -8.97 -11.79
CA GLU A 92 0.67 -9.43 -13.14
C GLU A 92 -0.77 -9.06 -13.49
N LYS A 93 -1.73 -9.35 -12.61
CA LYS A 93 -3.15 -9.16 -12.90
C LYS A 93 -3.56 -7.70 -12.90
N VAL A 94 -3.02 -6.90 -11.99
CA VAL A 94 -3.23 -5.44 -11.97
C VAL A 94 -2.59 -4.78 -13.18
N THR A 95 -1.39 -5.21 -13.60
CA THR A 95 -0.76 -4.70 -14.82
C THR A 95 -1.58 -5.06 -16.06
N ALA A 96 -2.07 -6.31 -16.14
CA ALA A 96 -2.90 -6.79 -17.24
C ALA A 96 -4.27 -6.10 -17.33
N SER A 97 -4.79 -5.54 -16.23
CA SER A 97 -6.05 -4.77 -16.24
C SER A 97 -5.89 -3.35 -16.81
N GLY A 98 -4.66 -2.94 -17.14
CA GLY A 98 -4.34 -1.60 -17.64
C GLY A 98 -4.24 -0.54 -16.54
N ALA A 99 -4.30 -0.93 -15.27
CA ALA A 99 -4.15 -0.02 -14.15
C ALA A 99 -2.70 0.52 -14.05
N THR A 100 -2.56 1.80 -13.75
CA THR A 100 -1.24 2.47 -13.61
C THR A 100 -0.96 2.88 -12.17
N VAL A 101 -1.05 1.91 -11.27
CA VAL A 101 -0.81 2.12 -9.84
C VAL A 101 0.67 2.33 -9.52
N ALA A 102 0.95 3.08 -8.46
CA ALA A 102 2.28 3.06 -7.84
C ALA A 102 2.40 1.85 -6.90
N TRP A 103 3.44 1.04 -7.10
CA TRP A 103 3.77 -0.06 -6.18
C TRP A 103 4.78 0.41 -5.13
N VAL A 104 4.41 0.29 -3.86
CA VAL A 104 5.26 0.69 -2.73
C VAL A 104 5.35 -0.48 -1.75
N THR A 105 6.53 -0.77 -1.22
CA THR A 105 6.70 -1.76 -0.14
C THR A 105 6.71 -1.10 1.24
N ASP A 106 5.92 -1.65 2.16
CA ASP A 106 5.98 -1.43 3.60
C ASP A 106 6.57 -2.68 4.25
N PRO A 107 7.90 -2.74 4.39
CA PRO A 107 8.60 -3.89 4.93
C PRO A 107 8.55 -3.97 6.47
N MET A 108 7.73 -3.13 7.12
CA MET A 108 7.70 -3.02 8.57
C MET A 108 6.57 -3.86 9.16
N HIS A 109 5.35 -3.62 8.66
CA HIS A 109 4.13 -4.14 9.28
C HIS A 109 3.89 -5.63 9.01
N GLY A 110 4.53 -6.22 8.00
CA GLY A 110 4.51 -7.66 7.74
C GLY A 110 5.44 -8.46 8.66
N ASN A 111 6.50 -7.83 9.18
CA ASN A 111 7.61 -8.48 9.88
C ASN A 111 7.63 -8.24 11.39
N THR A 112 6.49 -7.87 11.98
CA THR A 112 6.40 -7.62 13.43
C THR A 112 6.19 -8.93 14.20
N PHE A 113 6.99 -9.16 15.24
CA PHE A 113 6.84 -10.28 16.16
C PHE A 113 6.99 -9.81 17.61
N GLU A 114 6.58 -10.65 18.57
CA GLU A 114 6.74 -10.39 19.99
C GLU A 114 8.02 -11.08 20.49
N ALA A 115 8.93 -10.30 21.08
CA ALA A 115 10.13 -10.83 21.70
C ALA A 115 9.81 -11.53 23.03
N ALA A 116 10.73 -12.34 23.54
CA ALA A 116 10.58 -12.99 24.85
C ALA A 116 10.36 -12.00 26.02
N SER A 117 10.70 -10.72 25.82
CA SER A 117 10.47 -9.63 26.77
C SER A 117 9.05 -9.06 26.74
N GLY A 118 8.18 -9.51 25.81
CA GLY A 118 6.83 -8.97 25.58
C GLY A 118 6.78 -7.72 24.69
N HIS A 119 7.93 -7.18 24.29
CA HIS A 119 7.99 -6.05 23.36
C HIS A 119 7.74 -6.51 21.93
N LYS A 120 6.92 -5.76 21.18
CA LYS A 120 6.80 -5.92 19.74
C LYS A 120 8.01 -5.29 19.07
N THR A 121 8.72 -6.08 18.28
CA THR A 121 9.93 -5.65 17.59
C THR A 121 9.96 -6.23 16.18
N ARG A 122 10.97 -5.85 15.39
CA ARG A 122 11.17 -6.27 14.00
C ARG A 122 12.65 -6.56 13.81
N ARG A 123 12.97 -7.66 13.11
CA ARG A 123 14.36 -7.93 12.73
C ARG A 123 14.68 -7.07 11.51
N PHE A 124 15.75 -6.28 11.60
CA PHE A 124 16.18 -5.45 10.49
C PHE A 124 16.50 -6.27 9.23
N ASP A 125 17.03 -7.48 9.39
CA ASP A 125 17.29 -8.40 8.26
C ASP A 125 15.99 -8.78 7.52
N ASP A 126 14.90 -9.04 8.24
CA ASP A 126 13.60 -9.36 7.62
C ASP A 126 13.02 -8.12 6.90
N VAL A 127 13.17 -6.93 7.49
CA VAL A 127 12.79 -5.66 6.84
C VAL A 127 13.56 -5.50 5.52
N LEU A 128 14.88 -5.69 5.52
CA LEU A 128 15.69 -5.59 4.31
C LEU A 128 15.36 -6.69 3.29
N ASP A 129 15.05 -7.90 3.74
CA ASP A 129 14.73 -9.01 2.84
C ASP A 129 13.38 -8.84 2.15
N GLU A 130 12.37 -8.27 2.82
CA GLU A 130 11.10 -7.92 2.15
C GLU A 130 11.32 -6.86 1.05
N VAL A 131 12.17 -5.85 1.30
CA VAL A 131 12.53 -4.88 0.26
C VAL A 131 13.23 -5.57 -0.91
N LYS A 132 14.20 -6.46 -0.66
CA LYS A 132 14.87 -7.21 -1.73
C LYS A 132 13.88 -8.04 -2.53
N GLY A 133 13.02 -8.80 -1.87
CA GLY A 133 12.00 -9.63 -2.50
C GLY A 133 11.02 -8.81 -3.35
N PHE A 134 10.60 -7.64 -2.86
CA PHE A 134 9.77 -6.71 -3.62
C PHE A 134 10.45 -6.27 -4.93
N PHE A 135 11.73 -5.86 -4.87
CA PHE A 135 12.49 -5.49 -6.07
C PHE A 135 12.73 -6.68 -7.02
N GLU A 136 12.98 -7.88 -6.49
CA GLU A 136 13.14 -9.11 -7.29
C GLU A 136 11.87 -9.45 -8.07
N VAL A 137 10.70 -9.37 -7.44
CA VAL A 137 9.40 -9.58 -8.11
C VAL A 137 9.20 -8.58 -9.23
N HIS A 138 9.37 -7.27 -8.97
CA HIS A 138 9.19 -6.25 -9.98
C HIS A 138 10.19 -6.39 -11.15
N LYS A 139 11.46 -6.70 -10.84
CA LYS A 139 12.48 -6.99 -11.86
C LYS A 139 12.11 -8.21 -12.71
N GLY A 140 11.63 -9.28 -12.10
CA GLY A 140 11.22 -10.50 -12.79
C GLY A 140 10.02 -10.29 -13.73
N LEU A 141 9.10 -9.39 -13.36
CA LEU A 141 7.91 -9.07 -14.14
C LEU A 141 8.08 -7.88 -15.10
N GLY A 142 9.26 -7.22 -15.10
CA GLY A 142 9.50 -6.03 -15.90
C GLY A 142 8.64 -4.82 -15.51
N THR A 143 8.23 -4.74 -14.24
CA THR A 143 7.40 -3.65 -13.70
C THR A 143 8.23 -2.71 -12.80
N HIS A 144 7.68 -1.55 -12.45
CA HIS A 144 8.40 -0.51 -11.71
C HIS A 144 8.21 -0.64 -10.19
N PRO A 145 9.28 -0.85 -9.40
CA PRO A 145 9.23 -0.76 -7.93
C PRO A 145 9.21 0.71 -7.51
N GLY A 146 8.02 1.26 -7.27
CA GLY A 146 7.76 2.71 -7.16
C GLY A 146 8.16 3.39 -5.86
N GLY A 147 8.42 2.66 -4.77
CA GLY A 147 8.92 3.27 -3.53
C GLY A 147 8.90 2.38 -2.28
N ILE A 148 9.22 3.00 -1.15
CA ILE A 148 9.21 2.39 0.19
C ILE A 148 8.37 3.22 1.16
N HIS A 149 7.74 2.55 2.13
CA HIS A 149 6.96 3.15 3.21
C HIS A 149 7.45 2.57 4.54
N VAL A 150 8.23 3.34 5.28
CA VAL A 150 8.91 2.89 6.51
C VAL A 150 8.48 3.73 7.71
N GLU A 151 8.51 3.11 8.89
CA GLU A 151 8.41 3.80 10.17
C GLU A 151 9.82 4.03 10.69
N LEU A 152 10.16 5.27 11.01
CA LEU A 152 11.48 5.64 11.52
C LEU A 152 11.38 6.86 12.43
N THR A 153 12.36 6.96 13.34
CA THR A 153 12.62 8.18 14.11
C THR A 153 14.09 8.60 13.92
N GLY A 154 14.37 9.89 14.11
CA GLY A 154 15.73 10.41 14.14
C GLY A 154 16.41 10.30 15.51
N ASP A 155 15.68 9.82 16.52
CA ASP A 155 16.18 9.63 17.88
C ASP A 155 17.03 8.36 18.01
N ASP A 156 17.93 8.35 18.99
CA ASP A 156 18.73 7.16 19.33
C ASP A 156 17.92 6.22 20.22
N VAL A 157 17.29 5.23 19.60
CA VAL A 157 16.33 4.32 20.24
C VAL A 157 16.68 2.85 20.02
N THR A 158 16.09 1.99 20.84
CA THR A 158 16.08 0.53 20.64
C THR A 158 14.62 0.06 20.71
N GLU A 159 14.10 -0.38 19.57
CA GLU A 159 12.69 -0.78 19.32
C GLU A 159 12.62 -2.22 18.83
#